data_AF-A0A519KN32-F1
#
_entry.id   AF-A0A519KN32-F1
#
_cell.length_a   1.000
_cell.length_b   1.000
_cell.length_c   1.000
_cell.angle_alpha   90.00
_cell.angle_beta   90.00
_cell.angle_gamma   90.00
#
_symmetry.space_group_name_H-M   'P 1'
#
loop_
_entity.id
_entity.type
_entity.pdbx_description
1 polymer ?
#
loop_
_entity_poly.entity_id
_entity_poly.type
_entity_poly.pdbx_seq_one_letter_code
_entity_poly.pdbx_strand_id
1 'polypeptide(L)'
;HQAYLGFRAHAHSRVFYRRREKNIERKCGNLAEWTHRFGGAYPFMLVLDADSTMAGETILRMVDAMERNPGIGLLQTTPTIIKGQTLFARVSQFSVRLYGRVAAAGLAWWAGSEASYWGHNAILRTEAFASSAHLPILEGREPFGGAILSHDTVEAALLRRAGWAVHVTAALDGSCEETPATMLDFIQRDHRWCQGNMQHLGLLKTRSMTVMNRIQMAMGFMAYFSSPLWLASLVAGMVIQLQYPTDWSSFAYLLHPEFSPFMLATLLSGVLLIGPKVMGGLLVLSRPRERRAFGGGRRIAKGMAMEILLSALIAPIMMVASTKAIIQIASGHDAGWKAQDRDADGVSWRDAFRAMRWQMATGLLFCVGLGFRPDLVTWFAPVVLPLLFSVPLVVFTSRRGLGDAAAKAGFLAVPDEAGVSVSTIPSSTQSSVLRA
;
A
#
# COMPACT_ATOMS: atom_id res chain seq x y z
N HIS A 1 -11.29 -30.24 -4.12
CA HIS A 1 -11.36 -28.77 -3.93
C HIS A 1 -12.01 -28.16 -5.17
N GLN A 2 -13.28 -27.75 -5.10
CA GLN A 2 -14.08 -27.37 -6.29
C GLN A 2 -13.44 -26.24 -7.10
N ALA A 3 -12.90 -25.20 -6.44
CA ALA A 3 -12.22 -24.09 -7.11
C ALA A 3 -11.01 -24.55 -7.96
N TYR A 4 -10.24 -25.54 -7.47
CA TYR A 4 -9.12 -26.10 -8.24
C TYR A 4 -9.61 -26.89 -9.46
N LEU A 5 -10.65 -27.72 -9.29
CA LEU A 5 -11.21 -28.50 -10.39
C LEU A 5 -11.79 -27.59 -11.48
N GLY A 6 -12.49 -26.52 -11.08
CA GLY A 6 -13.01 -25.51 -11.99
C GLY A 6 -11.89 -24.77 -12.73
N PHE A 7 -10.84 -24.32 -12.03
CA PHE A 7 -9.70 -23.66 -12.68
C PHE A 7 -8.94 -24.60 -13.62
N ARG A 8 -8.64 -25.83 -13.18
CA ARG A 8 -7.91 -26.82 -13.98
C ARG A 8 -8.59 -27.14 -15.31
N ALA A 9 -9.93 -27.19 -15.34
CA ALA A 9 -10.68 -27.48 -16.56
C ALA A 9 -10.48 -26.42 -17.66
N HIS A 10 -10.11 -25.20 -17.29
CA HIS A 10 -9.91 -24.06 -18.20
C HIS A 10 -8.43 -23.66 -18.36
N ALA A 11 -7.52 -24.30 -17.63
CA ALA A 11 -6.12 -23.94 -17.64
C ALA A 11 -5.40 -24.57 -18.85
N HIS A 12 -4.72 -23.74 -19.62
CA HIS A 12 -3.87 -24.16 -20.74
C HIS A 12 -2.46 -24.60 -20.29
N SER A 13 -2.26 -24.84 -18.99
CA SER A 13 -1.00 -25.24 -18.38
C SER A 13 -1.20 -26.34 -17.35
N ARG A 14 -0.11 -27.00 -16.94
CA ARG A 14 -0.17 -28.00 -15.86
C ARG A 14 -0.46 -27.29 -14.53
N VAL A 15 -1.61 -27.59 -13.93
CA VAL A 15 -2.02 -27.03 -12.63
C VAL A 15 -1.97 -28.10 -11.54
N PHE A 16 -1.24 -27.79 -10.48
CA PHE A 16 -1.12 -28.64 -9.29
C PHE A 16 -1.76 -27.95 -8.10
N TYR A 17 -2.60 -28.67 -7.36
CA TYR A 17 -3.09 -28.22 -6.07
C TYR A 17 -2.22 -28.79 -4.96
N ARG A 18 -1.86 -27.96 -4.00
CA ARG A 18 -1.07 -28.36 -2.84
C ARG A 18 -1.64 -27.76 -1.57
N ARG A 19 -1.62 -28.55 -0.50
CA ARG A 19 -1.96 -28.16 0.86
C ARG A 19 -0.95 -28.81 1.81
N ARG A 20 -0.42 -28.02 2.76
CA ARG A 20 0.42 -28.55 3.84
C ARG A 20 -0.46 -29.06 4.98
N GLU A 21 -0.03 -30.12 5.66
CA GLU A 21 -0.71 -30.64 6.85
C GLU A 21 -0.62 -29.65 8.02
N LYS A 22 0.55 -29.04 8.21
CA LYS A 22 0.82 -28.05 9.25
C LYS A 22 0.99 -26.66 8.63
N ASN A 23 0.25 -25.67 9.15
CA ASN A 23 0.33 -24.28 8.70
C ASN A 23 1.41 -23.50 9.46
N ILE A 24 2.67 -23.83 9.22
CA ILE A 24 3.84 -23.16 9.83
C ILE A 24 4.26 -21.98 8.94
N GLU A 25 4.54 -20.80 9.52
CA GLU A 25 5.06 -19.61 8.82
C GLU A 25 4.22 -19.09 7.64
N ARG A 26 2.91 -19.41 7.61
CA ARG A 26 1.93 -18.84 6.68
C ARG A 26 2.41 -18.88 5.21
N LYS A 27 2.58 -17.71 4.56
CA LYS A 27 3.02 -17.55 3.16
C LYS A 27 4.47 -18.02 2.97
N CYS A 28 5.39 -17.60 3.85
CA CYS A 28 6.81 -17.98 3.79
C CYS A 28 6.96 -19.51 3.82
N GLY A 29 6.25 -20.17 4.74
CA GLY A 29 6.31 -21.63 4.83
C GLY A 29 5.76 -22.35 3.60
N ASN A 30 4.80 -21.75 2.87
CA ASN A 30 4.33 -22.30 1.60
C ASN A 30 5.38 -22.16 0.48
N LEU A 31 6.12 -21.05 0.46
CA LEU A 31 7.20 -20.83 -0.50
C LEU A 31 8.39 -21.73 -0.18
N ALA A 32 8.84 -21.77 1.07
CA ALA A 32 9.94 -22.61 1.52
C ALA A 32 9.71 -24.09 1.20
N GLU A 33 8.53 -24.62 1.53
CA GLU A 33 8.20 -26.03 1.22
C GLU A 33 8.16 -26.30 -0.29
N TRP A 34 7.72 -25.33 -1.09
CA TRP A 34 7.79 -25.44 -2.55
C TRP A 34 9.22 -25.51 -3.06
N THR A 35 10.05 -24.57 -2.61
CA THR A 35 11.44 -24.47 -3.02
C THR A 35 12.20 -25.75 -2.66
N HIS A 36 12.02 -26.28 -1.44
CA HIS A 36 12.70 -27.49 -0.99
C HIS A 36 12.30 -28.76 -1.75
N ARG A 37 11.01 -28.92 -2.09
CA ARG A 37 10.52 -30.17 -2.70
C ARG A 37 10.50 -30.16 -4.21
N PHE A 38 10.24 -29.01 -4.81
CA PHE A 38 9.93 -28.89 -6.24
C PHE A 38 10.79 -27.85 -6.95
N GLY A 39 11.37 -26.89 -6.21
CA GLY A 39 12.10 -25.77 -6.80
C GLY A 39 13.26 -26.18 -7.71
N GLY A 40 13.97 -27.27 -7.38
CA GLY A 40 15.09 -27.76 -8.20
C GLY A 40 14.74 -28.12 -9.66
N ALA A 41 13.46 -28.31 -9.98
CA ALA A 41 13.01 -28.59 -11.34
C ALA A 41 12.74 -27.32 -12.17
N TYR A 42 12.81 -26.12 -11.58
CA TYR A 42 12.43 -24.87 -12.23
C TYR A 42 13.51 -23.80 -12.04
N PRO A 43 14.09 -23.23 -13.12
CA PRO A 43 15.11 -22.19 -12.99
C PRO A 43 14.57 -20.90 -12.36
N PHE A 44 13.29 -20.61 -12.59
CA PHE A 44 12.60 -19.44 -12.08
C PHE A 44 11.30 -19.79 -11.38
N MET A 45 10.96 -19.00 -10.37
CA MET A 45 9.70 -19.05 -9.64
C MET A 45 9.01 -17.69 -9.76
N LEU A 46 7.79 -17.65 -10.31
CA LEU A 46 6.93 -16.47 -10.27
C LEU A 46 6.00 -16.57 -9.05
N VAL A 47 6.00 -15.55 -8.19
CA VAL A 47 5.14 -15.52 -7.00
C VAL A 47 3.97 -14.57 -7.27
N LEU A 48 2.75 -15.07 -7.13
CA LEU A 48 1.49 -14.32 -7.26
C LEU A 48 0.65 -14.53 -6.02
N ASP A 49 0.07 -13.46 -5.49
CA ASP A 49 -0.98 -13.59 -4.48
C ASP A 49 -2.32 -13.95 -5.13
N ALA A 50 -3.27 -14.41 -4.32
CA ALA A 50 -4.58 -14.88 -4.82
C ALA A 50 -5.44 -13.77 -5.45
N ASP A 51 -5.09 -12.51 -5.20
CA ASP A 51 -5.66 -11.28 -5.78
C ASP A 51 -4.75 -10.65 -6.85
N SER A 52 -3.66 -11.32 -7.22
CA SER A 52 -2.76 -10.87 -8.28
C SER A 52 -3.16 -11.43 -9.64
N THR A 53 -2.98 -10.64 -10.70
CA THR A 53 -3.15 -11.09 -12.08
C THR A 53 -2.05 -10.48 -12.94
N MET A 54 -1.41 -11.31 -13.77
CA MET A 54 -0.35 -10.85 -14.68
C MET A 54 -0.61 -11.31 -16.11
N ALA A 55 -0.31 -10.43 -17.07
CA ALA A 55 -0.33 -10.75 -18.49
C ALA A 55 0.80 -11.73 -18.82
N GLY A 56 0.51 -12.73 -19.66
CA GLY A 56 1.51 -13.72 -20.08
C GLY A 56 2.73 -13.10 -20.77
N GLU A 57 2.51 -12.06 -21.58
CA GLU A 57 3.61 -11.32 -22.24
C GLU A 57 4.54 -10.65 -21.22
N THR A 58 3.99 -10.12 -20.13
CA THR A 58 4.79 -9.53 -19.04
C THR A 58 5.65 -10.57 -18.36
N ILE A 59 5.10 -11.77 -18.10
CA ILE A 59 5.86 -12.89 -17.54
C ILE A 59 6.99 -13.29 -18.48
N LEU A 60 6.74 -13.40 -19.79
CA LEU A 60 7.77 -13.72 -20.78
C LEU A 60 8.90 -12.68 -20.82
N ARG A 61 8.57 -11.38 -20.77
CA ARG A 61 9.57 -10.30 -20.70
C ARG A 61 10.41 -10.35 -19.42
N MET A 62 9.80 -10.74 -18.30
CA MET A 62 10.51 -10.94 -17.04
C MET A 62 11.47 -12.14 -17.12
N VAL A 63 11.05 -13.25 -17.71
CA VAL A 63 11.90 -14.43 -17.95
C VAL A 63 13.09 -14.05 -18.84
N ASP A 64 12.83 -13.40 -19.99
CA ASP A 64 13.88 -12.94 -20.91
C ASP A 64 14.91 -12.03 -20.22
N ALA A 65 14.44 -11.10 -19.37
CA ALA A 65 15.34 -10.26 -18.58
C ALA A 65 16.19 -11.06 -17.58
N MET A 66 15.62 -12.07 -16.92
CA MET A 66 16.32 -12.95 -15.97
C MET A 66 17.34 -13.87 -16.66
N GLU A 67 17.05 -14.34 -17.87
CA GLU A 67 17.95 -15.18 -18.66
C GLU A 67 19.14 -14.39 -19.19
N ARG A 68 18.90 -13.16 -19.70
CA ARG A 68 19.97 -12.28 -20.19
C ARG A 68 20.88 -11.73 -19.10
N ASN A 69 20.43 -11.76 -17.84
CA ASN A 69 21.17 -11.21 -16.71
C ASN A 69 21.33 -12.27 -15.60
N PRO A 70 22.33 -13.16 -15.72
CA PRO A 70 22.53 -14.24 -14.76
C PRO A 70 22.68 -13.77 -13.32
N GLY A 71 23.25 -12.58 -13.08
CA GLY A 71 23.44 -12.02 -11.73
C GLY A 71 22.15 -11.55 -11.03
N ILE A 72 21.00 -11.50 -11.71
CA ILE A 72 19.73 -11.10 -11.08
C ILE A 72 19.13 -12.30 -10.35
N GLY A 73 18.89 -12.14 -9.05
CA GLY A 73 18.18 -13.11 -8.21
C GLY A 73 16.69 -12.83 -8.09
N LEU A 74 16.27 -11.57 -8.21
CA LEU A 74 14.87 -11.15 -8.10
C LEU A 74 14.57 -9.94 -8.97
N LEU A 75 13.46 -10.02 -9.71
CA LEU A 75 12.89 -8.91 -10.48
C LEU A 75 11.42 -8.70 -10.06
N GLN A 76 11.18 -7.58 -9.38
CA GLN A 76 9.89 -7.12 -8.88
C GLN A 76 9.24 -6.19 -9.91
N THR A 77 7.99 -6.47 -10.31
CA THR A 77 7.20 -5.50 -11.08
C THR A 77 6.49 -4.52 -10.16
N THR A 78 5.94 -3.45 -10.72
CA THR A 78 5.10 -2.50 -9.99
C THR A 78 3.64 -2.74 -10.31
N PRO A 79 2.92 -3.50 -9.46
CA PRO A 79 1.55 -3.86 -9.76
C PRO A 79 0.65 -2.61 -9.79
N THR A 80 -0.25 -2.55 -10.75
CA THR A 80 -1.36 -1.60 -10.75
C THR A 80 -2.57 -2.20 -10.05
N ILE A 81 -3.41 -1.36 -9.48
CA ILE A 81 -4.64 -1.83 -8.83
C ILE A 81 -5.71 -2.07 -9.90
N ILE A 82 -6.45 -3.16 -9.79
CA ILE A 82 -7.63 -3.47 -10.60
C ILE A 82 -8.85 -3.74 -9.71
N LYS A 83 -10.02 -3.79 -10.36
CA LYS A 83 -11.32 -4.10 -9.72
C LYS A 83 -11.69 -3.20 -8.52
N GLY A 84 -11.24 -1.95 -8.50
CA GLY A 84 -11.69 -0.99 -7.50
C GLY A 84 -13.16 -0.62 -7.69
N GLN A 85 -14.04 -1.11 -6.81
CA GLN A 85 -15.49 -0.88 -6.93
C GLN A 85 -16.01 0.25 -6.01
N THR A 86 -15.50 0.35 -4.79
CA THR A 86 -15.88 1.41 -3.84
C THR A 86 -15.18 2.74 -4.18
N LEU A 87 -15.70 3.86 -3.66
CA LEU A 87 -15.03 5.14 -3.85
C LEU A 87 -13.59 5.13 -3.31
N PHE A 88 -13.35 4.52 -2.14
CA PHE A 88 -12.01 4.33 -1.58
C PHE A 88 -11.09 3.57 -2.53
N ALA A 89 -11.52 2.38 -2.99
CA ALA A 89 -10.71 1.54 -3.86
C ALA A 89 -10.43 2.19 -5.21
N ARG A 90 -11.39 2.94 -5.77
CA ARG A 90 -11.21 3.70 -7.02
C ARG A 90 -10.21 4.84 -6.88
N VAL A 91 -10.19 5.53 -5.74
CA VAL A 91 -9.16 6.54 -5.46
C VAL A 91 -7.79 5.89 -5.45
N SER A 92 -7.61 4.79 -4.70
CA SER A 92 -6.34 4.06 -4.68
C SER A 92 -5.93 3.60 -6.08
N GLN A 93 -6.88 3.06 -6.84
CA GLN A 93 -6.66 2.62 -8.21
C GLN A 93 -6.19 3.75 -9.12
N PHE A 94 -6.88 4.89 -9.08
CA PHE A 94 -6.53 6.07 -9.85
C PHE A 94 -5.15 6.62 -9.45
N SER A 95 -4.87 6.71 -8.14
CA SER A 95 -3.59 7.15 -7.59
C SER A 95 -2.41 6.32 -8.11
N VAL A 96 -2.49 5.00 -7.94
CA VAL A 96 -1.43 4.07 -8.38
C VAL A 96 -1.25 4.16 -9.90
N ARG A 97 -2.35 4.24 -10.66
CA ARG A 97 -2.25 4.27 -12.13
C ARG A 97 -1.74 5.61 -12.68
N LEU A 98 -2.02 6.73 -12.03
CA LEU A 98 -1.65 8.08 -12.48
C LEU A 98 -0.19 8.41 -12.17
N TYR A 99 0.23 8.27 -10.92
CA TYR A 99 1.56 8.70 -10.46
C TYR A 99 2.41 7.58 -9.86
N GLY A 100 1.86 6.37 -9.70
CA GLY A 100 2.62 5.21 -9.22
C GLY A 100 3.83 4.89 -10.10
N ARG A 101 3.73 5.04 -11.43
CA ARG A 101 4.87 4.86 -12.35
C ARG A 101 6.02 5.84 -12.09
N VAL A 102 5.70 7.09 -11.70
CA VAL A 102 6.71 8.10 -11.37
C VAL A 102 7.44 7.72 -10.07
N ALA A 103 6.68 7.35 -9.03
CA ALA A 103 7.24 6.89 -7.76
C ALA A 103 8.09 5.62 -7.95
N ALA A 104 7.58 4.66 -8.72
CA ALA A 104 8.26 3.41 -9.03
C ALA A 104 9.55 3.61 -9.83
N ALA A 105 9.56 4.51 -10.82
CA ALA A 105 10.76 4.84 -11.58
C ALA A 105 11.81 5.50 -10.69
N GLY A 106 11.40 6.43 -9.81
CA GLY A 106 12.29 7.04 -8.83
C GLY A 106 12.90 6.01 -7.86
N LEU A 107 12.08 5.10 -7.35
CA LEU A 107 12.53 4.00 -6.49
C LEU A 107 13.50 3.06 -7.21
N ALA A 108 13.18 2.65 -8.44
CA ALA A 108 14.03 1.79 -9.25
C ALA A 108 15.40 2.43 -9.54
N TRP A 109 15.42 3.73 -9.85
CA TRP A 109 16.66 4.48 -10.06
C TRP A 109 17.48 4.60 -8.77
N TRP A 110 16.84 4.95 -7.65
CA TRP A 110 17.53 5.17 -6.38
C TRP A 110 18.07 3.89 -5.76
N ALA A 111 17.30 2.81 -5.80
CA ALA A 111 17.71 1.54 -5.19
C ALA A 111 18.62 0.71 -6.11
N GLY A 112 18.59 0.94 -7.42
CA GLY A 112 19.45 0.25 -8.39
C GLY A 112 19.31 -1.27 -8.32
N SER A 113 20.41 -1.96 -8.04
CA SER A 113 20.48 -3.42 -7.86
C SER A 113 20.18 -3.88 -6.44
N GLU A 114 19.80 -2.98 -5.54
CA GLU A 114 19.46 -3.23 -4.12
C GLU A 114 17.99 -2.89 -3.84
N ALA A 115 17.11 -3.13 -4.80
CA ALA A 115 15.69 -2.81 -4.69
C ALA A 115 14.93 -3.71 -3.68
N SER A 116 13.70 -3.30 -3.36
CA SER A 116 12.82 -4.04 -2.45
C SER A 116 12.01 -5.12 -3.16
N TYR A 117 11.57 -6.12 -2.39
CA TYR A 117 10.61 -7.14 -2.79
C TYR A 117 9.32 -6.94 -1.98
N TRP A 118 8.16 -7.09 -2.62
CA TRP A 118 6.85 -6.91 -1.99
C TRP A 118 6.06 -8.22 -1.84
N GLY A 119 6.73 -9.36 -2.05
CA GLY A 119 6.15 -10.67 -1.79
C GLY A 119 5.33 -11.27 -2.93
N HIS A 120 5.02 -10.54 -3.99
CA HIS A 120 4.24 -11.02 -5.14
C HIS A 120 4.49 -10.17 -6.40
N ASN A 121 3.97 -10.61 -7.54
CA ASN A 121 4.17 -10.01 -8.87
C ASN A 121 5.67 -9.87 -9.20
N ALA A 122 6.46 -10.85 -8.75
CA ALA A 122 7.90 -10.89 -8.91
C ALA A 122 8.33 -12.27 -9.41
N ILE A 123 9.37 -12.28 -10.24
CA ILE A 123 10.07 -13.49 -10.64
C ILE A 123 11.38 -13.60 -9.84
N LEU A 124 11.65 -14.80 -9.34
CA LEU A 124 12.82 -15.11 -8.55
C LEU A 124 13.61 -16.21 -9.27
N ARG A 125 14.94 -16.11 -9.23
CA ARG A 125 15.81 -17.24 -9.59
C ARG A 125 15.74 -18.26 -8.45
N THR A 126 15.29 -19.47 -8.77
CA THR A 126 15.00 -20.46 -7.74
C THR A 126 16.23 -20.85 -6.95
N GLU A 127 17.39 -20.97 -7.60
CA GLU A 127 18.68 -21.24 -6.96
C GLU A 127 19.08 -20.11 -5.98
N ALA A 128 18.94 -18.85 -6.39
CA ALA A 128 19.26 -17.70 -5.55
C ALA A 128 18.37 -17.68 -4.29
N PHE A 129 17.07 -17.90 -4.47
CA PHE A 129 16.12 -17.97 -3.37
C PHE A 129 16.41 -19.16 -2.43
N ALA A 130 16.62 -20.36 -2.99
CA ALA A 130 16.88 -21.58 -2.22
C ALA A 130 18.18 -21.50 -1.39
N SER A 131 19.22 -20.88 -1.94
CA SER A 131 20.53 -20.77 -1.29
C SER A 131 20.61 -19.66 -0.24
N SER A 132 19.73 -18.65 -0.31
CA SER A 132 19.94 -17.39 0.41
C SER A 132 18.77 -16.97 1.30
N ALA A 133 17.53 -17.27 0.93
CA ALA A 133 16.33 -16.66 1.50
C ALA A 133 15.68 -17.50 2.63
N HIS A 134 16.48 -18.29 3.37
CA HIS A 134 15.96 -18.97 4.56
C HIS A 134 15.79 -17.97 5.71
N LEU A 135 14.56 -17.78 6.15
CA LEU A 135 14.21 -16.79 7.17
C LEU A 135 14.36 -17.39 8.57
N PRO A 136 15.02 -16.70 9.51
CA PRO A 136 15.06 -17.14 10.89
C PRO A 136 13.73 -16.84 11.59
N ILE A 137 13.41 -17.63 12.61
CA ILE A 137 12.44 -17.24 13.64
C ILE A 137 13.14 -16.28 14.60
N LEU A 138 12.57 -15.10 14.79
CA LEU A 138 13.13 -14.09 15.68
C LEU A 138 12.98 -14.54 17.14
N GLU A 139 14.04 -14.34 17.93
CA GLU A 139 14.01 -14.62 19.36
C GLU A 139 13.04 -13.68 20.11
N GLY A 140 12.53 -14.15 21.25
CA GLY A 140 11.62 -13.39 22.09
C GLY A 140 10.14 -13.66 21.81
N ARG A 141 9.28 -12.84 22.41
CA ARG A 141 7.82 -12.97 22.30
C ARG A 141 7.29 -12.06 21.18
N GLU A 142 6.19 -12.48 20.56
CA GLU A 142 5.39 -11.59 19.70
C GLU A 142 5.03 -10.30 20.48
N PRO A 143 4.98 -9.13 19.83
CA PRO A 143 4.96 -8.90 18.38
C PRO A 143 6.35 -8.67 17.72
N PHE A 144 7.44 -8.62 18.50
CA PHE A 144 8.80 -8.38 17.99
C PHE A 144 9.58 -9.66 17.67
N GLY A 145 9.32 -10.75 18.42
CA GLY A 145 9.82 -12.09 18.13
C GLY A 145 8.91 -12.87 17.17
N GLY A 146 9.23 -14.14 16.94
CA GLY A 146 8.42 -15.05 16.12
C GLY A 146 8.72 -14.99 14.63
N ALA A 147 7.78 -15.45 13.82
CA ALA A 147 7.93 -15.42 12.36
C ALA A 147 7.94 -13.97 11.84
N ILE A 148 8.83 -13.69 10.89
CA ILE A 148 8.92 -12.37 10.26
C ILE A 148 7.67 -12.13 9.40
N LEU A 149 6.89 -11.09 9.71
CA LEU A 149 5.65 -10.79 8.99
C LEU A 149 5.92 -10.18 7.61
N SER A 150 6.75 -9.13 7.57
CA SER A 150 7.22 -8.49 6.33
C SER A 150 8.49 -9.19 5.83
N HIS A 151 8.31 -10.46 5.48
CA HIS A 151 9.40 -11.36 5.08
C HIS A 151 10.09 -10.93 3.79
N ASP A 152 9.32 -10.40 2.86
CA ASP A 152 9.72 -9.98 1.53
C ASP A 152 10.94 -9.04 1.52
N THR A 153 10.91 -8.02 2.37
CA THR A 153 11.99 -7.04 2.53
C THR A 153 13.27 -7.71 3.04
N VAL A 154 13.13 -8.70 3.94
CA VAL A 154 14.26 -9.46 4.48
C VAL A 154 14.81 -10.41 3.42
N GLU A 155 13.96 -11.13 2.68
CA GLU A 155 14.37 -12.02 1.59
C GLU A 155 15.14 -11.26 0.51
N ALA A 156 14.70 -10.06 0.10
CA ALA A 156 15.45 -9.20 -0.81
C ALA A 156 16.84 -8.85 -0.27
N ALA A 157 16.92 -8.47 1.01
CA ALA A 157 18.20 -8.15 1.63
C ALA A 157 19.13 -9.37 1.77
N LEU A 158 18.56 -10.57 2.01
CA LEU A 158 19.33 -11.81 2.05
C LEU A 158 19.88 -12.19 0.68
N LEU A 159 19.09 -12.03 -0.38
CA LEU A 159 19.56 -12.18 -1.77
C LEU A 159 20.69 -11.22 -2.08
N ARG A 160 20.55 -9.94 -1.70
CA ARG A 160 21.63 -8.96 -1.85
C ARG A 160 22.89 -9.32 -1.10
N ARG A 161 22.75 -9.76 0.14
CA ARG A 161 23.87 -10.23 0.97
C ARG A 161 24.60 -11.42 0.32
N ALA A 162 23.89 -12.28 -0.39
CA ALA A 162 24.45 -13.41 -1.12
C ALA A 162 25.03 -13.05 -2.50
N GLY A 163 25.02 -11.77 -2.88
CA GLY A 163 25.63 -11.28 -4.13
C GLY A 163 24.67 -11.14 -5.30
N TRP A 164 23.42 -11.61 -5.19
CA TRP A 164 22.43 -11.54 -6.26
C TRP A 164 21.80 -10.17 -6.39
N ALA A 165 21.71 -9.59 -7.58
CA ALA A 165 21.02 -8.32 -7.79
C ALA A 165 19.50 -8.46 -7.59
N VAL A 166 18.89 -7.43 -7.00
CA VAL A 166 17.45 -7.29 -6.80
C VAL A 166 16.99 -6.01 -7.48
N HIS A 167 16.08 -6.12 -8.45
CA HIS A 167 15.61 -4.99 -9.23
C HIS A 167 14.09 -4.82 -9.13
N VAL A 168 13.65 -3.56 -9.17
CA VAL A 168 12.26 -3.17 -9.37
C VAL A 168 12.14 -2.56 -10.77
N THR A 169 11.08 -2.91 -11.52
CA THR A 169 10.79 -2.32 -12.82
C THR A 169 9.42 -1.64 -12.88
N ALA A 170 9.43 -0.39 -13.34
CA ALA A 170 8.26 0.40 -13.67
C ALA A 170 7.93 0.38 -15.18
N ALA A 171 8.71 -0.35 -15.97
CA ALA A 171 8.60 -0.37 -17.42
C ALA A 171 7.61 -1.43 -17.96
N LEU A 172 7.21 -2.37 -17.11
CA LEU A 172 6.32 -3.46 -17.48
C LEU A 172 4.89 -3.16 -17.05
N ASP A 173 3.99 -3.17 -18.03
CA ASP A 173 2.54 -3.12 -17.83
C ASP A 173 1.96 -4.53 -17.61
N GLY A 174 0.65 -4.63 -17.37
CA GLY A 174 -0.03 -5.92 -17.25
C GLY A 174 0.37 -6.73 -16.01
N SER A 175 0.84 -6.05 -14.95
CA SER A 175 1.01 -6.62 -13.62
C SER A 175 0.01 -5.96 -12.70
N CYS A 176 -0.92 -6.72 -12.12
CA CYS A 176 -2.06 -6.19 -11.41
C CYS A 176 -2.29 -6.88 -10.07
N GLU A 177 -2.94 -6.16 -9.15
CA GLU A 177 -3.43 -6.65 -7.86
C GLU A 177 -4.79 -6.03 -7.50
N GLU A 178 -5.52 -6.63 -6.56
CA GLU A 178 -6.70 -6.01 -5.96
C GLU A 178 -6.32 -5.24 -4.68
N THR A 179 -7.05 -4.15 -4.39
CA THR A 179 -6.86 -3.34 -3.18
C THR A 179 -8.01 -3.58 -2.20
N PRO A 180 -7.82 -3.38 -0.88
CA PRO A 180 -8.93 -3.43 0.07
C PRO A 180 -10.10 -2.53 -0.33
N ALA A 181 -11.32 -3.08 -0.24
CA ALA A 181 -12.53 -2.38 -0.65
C ALA A 181 -12.86 -1.20 0.27
N THR A 182 -12.50 -1.27 1.55
CA THR A 182 -12.83 -0.22 2.51
C THR A 182 -11.60 0.31 3.23
N MET A 183 -11.70 1.53 3.75
CA MET A 183 -10.66 2.12 4.59
C MET A 183 -10.41 1.31 5.88
N LEU A 184 -11.42 0.62 6.41
CA LEU A 184 -11.26 -0.24 7.59
C LEU A 184 -10.39 -1.46 7.28
N ASP A 185 -10.66 -2.12 6.16
CA ASP A 185 -9.87 -3.26 5.71
C ASP A 185 -8.44 -2.83 5.39
N PHE A 186 -8.28 -1.64 4.80
CA PHE A 186 -6.97 -1.05 4.57
C PHE A 186 -6.20 -0.83 5.87
N ILE A 187 -6.79 -0.15 6.87
CA ILE A 187 -6.16 0.08 8.18
C ILE A 187 -5.77 -1.25 8.85
N GLN A 188 -6.63 -2.27 8.77
CA GLN A 188 -6.33 -3.57 9.35
C GLN A 188 -5.18 -4.29 8.63
N ARG A 189 -5.10 -4.19 7.30
CA ARG A 189 -3.95 -4.69 6.54
C ARG A 189 -2.69 -3.95 6.93
N ASP A 190 -2.77 -2.63 7.00
CA ASP A 190 -1.66 -1.72 7.31
C ASP A 190 -1.09 -1.95 8.71
N HIS A 191 -1.92 -2.32 9.69
CA HIS A 191 -1.46 -2.70 11.04
C HIS A 191 -0.49 -3.89 11.03
N ARG A 192 -0.71 -4.89 10.17
CA ARG A 192 0.20 -6.04 10.03
C ARG A 192 1.53 -5.64 9.39
N TRP A 193 1.48 -4.76 8.40
CA TRP A 193 2.69 -4.21 7.78
C TRP A 193 3.46 -3.33 8.76
N CYS A 194 2.78 -2.53 9.59
CA CYS A 194 3.39 -1.75 10.66
C CYS A 194 4.18 -2.66 11.62
N GLN A 195 3.58 -3.77 12.07
CA GLN A 195 4.27 -4.72 12.94
C GLN A 195 5.49 -5.35 12.28
N GLY A 196 5.37 -5.81 11.02
CA GLY A 196 6.49 -6.37 10.27
C GLY A 196 7.64 -5.38 10.10
N ASN A 197 7.34 -4.12 9.81
CA ASN A 197 8.36 -3.06 9.71
C ASN A 197 9.00 -2.71 11.07
N MET A 198 8.24 -2.82 12.18
CA MET A 198 8.81 -2.68 13.52
C MET A 198 9.74 -3.86 13.87
N GLN A 199 9.47 -5.08 13.41
CA GLN A 199 10.39 -6.23 13.57
C GLN A 199 11.74 -5.98 12.86
N HIS A 200 11.74 -5.26 11.73
CA HIS A 200 12.97 -4.97 10.98
C HIS A 200 13.99 -4.13 11.76
N LEU A 201 13.57 -3.36 12.76
CA LEU A 201 14.50 -2.63 13.65
C LEU A 201 15.52 -3.56 14.32
N GLY A 202 15.09 -4.76 14.71
CA GLY A 202 15.97 -5.79 15.27
C GLY A 202 16.96 -6.35 14.25
N LEU A 203 16.62 -6.30 12.97
CA LEU A 203 17.43 -6.79 11.85
C LEU A 203 18.43 -5.76 11.32
N LEU A 204 18.28 -4.48 11.70
CA LEU A 204 19.20 -3.42 11.29
C LEU A 204 20.64 -3.64 11.72
N LYS A 205 20.93 -4.56 12.66
CA LYS A 205 22.27 -4.90 13.12
C LYS A 205 22.84 -6.17 12.49
N THR A 206 22.09 -6.85 11.62
CA THR A 206 22.56 -8.08 10.97
C THR A 206 23.84 -7.81 10.16
N ARG A 207 24.84 -8.68 10.33
CA ARG A 207 26.14 -8.56 9.66
C ARG A 207 25.98 -8.71 8.14
N SER A 208 26.83 -8.00 7.40
CA SER A 208 26.94 -8.07 5.94
C SER A 208 25.71 -7.64 5.13
N MET A 209 24.72 -7.00 5.75
CA MET A 209 23.68 -6.28 4.99
C MET A 209 24.23 -4.96 4.44
N THR A 210 23.86 -4.62 3.20
CA THR A 210 24.26 -3.38 2.56
C THR A 210 23.64 -2.16 3.25
N VAL A 211 24.19 -0.98 2.97
CA VAL A 211 23.66 0.28 3.50
C VAL A 211 22.25 0.53 2.96
N MET A 212 22.00 0.30 1.66
CA MET A 212 20.68 0.52 1.07
C MET A 212 19.61 -0.35 1.71
N ASN A 213 19.89 -1.65 1.97
CA ASN A 213 18.92 -2.51 2.64
C ASN A 213 18.57 -2.02 4.05
N ARG A 214 19.57 -1.50 4.80
CA ARG A 214 19.32 -0.90 6.13
C ARG A 214 18.50 0.37 6.03
N ILE A 215 18.78 1.22 5.04
CA ILE A 215 18.00 2.43 4.79
C ILE A 215 16.56 2.06 4.45
N GLN A 216 16.32 1.08 3.59
CA GLN A 216 14.96 0.64 3.23
C GLN A 216 14.19 0.11 4.43
N MET A 217 14.81 -0.72 5.28
CA MET A 217 14.18 -1.18 6.53
C MET A 217 13.88 -0.02 7.49
N ALA A 218 14.82 0.92 7.65
CA ALA A 218 14.61 2.10 8.47
C ALA A 218 13.51 3.01 7.91
N MET A 219 13.43 3.17 6.59
CA MET A 219 12.36 3.89 5.91
C MET A 219 11.00 3.20 6.09
N GLY A 220 10.97 1.87 6.02
CA GLY A 220 9.78 1.06 6.29
C GLY A 220 9.24 1.30 7.70
N PHE A 221 10.12 1.35 8.70
CA PHE A 221 9.74 1.77 10.06
C PHE A 221 9.27 3.24 10.11
N MET A 222 10.04 4.16 9.52
CA MET A 222 9.72 5.60 9.54
C MET A 222 8.42 5.95 8.81
N ALA A 223 8.00 5.14 7.83
CA ALA A 223 6.73 5.31 7.15
C ALA A 223 5.54 5.25 8.13
N TYR A 224 5.64 4.44 9.19
CA TYR A 224 4.65 4.41 10.27
C TYR A 224 5.01 5.35 11.42
N PHE A 225 6.29 5.39 11.84
CA PHE A 225 6.73 6.19 12.98
C PHE A 225 6.64 7.71 12.77
N SER A 226 6.60 8.16 11.52
CA SER A 226 6.28 9.56 11.20
C SER A 226 4.89 9.99 11.67
N SER A 227 3.92 9.07 11.79
CA SER A 227 2.55 9.38 12.24
C SER A 227 2.49 9.86 13.70
N PRO A 228 3.05 9.16 14.71
CA PRO A 228 3.12 9.69 16.08
C PRO A 228 3.95 10.96 16.18
N LEU A 229 5.02 11.11 15.38
CA LEU A 229 5.79 12.36 15.36
C LEU A 229 4.96 13.54 14.82
N TRP A 230 4.16 13.31 13.77
CA TRP A 230 3.23 14.31 13.24
C TRP A 230 2.13 14.66 14.25
N LEU A 231 1.53 13.67 14.91
CA LEU A 231 0.55 13.94 15.96
C LEU A 231 1.16 14.72 17.13
N ALA A 232 2.36 14.32 17.58
CA ALA A 232 3.07 15.00 18.65
C ALA A 232 3.44 16.44 18.28
N SER A 233 3.84 16.71 17.03
CA SER A 233 4.15 18.07 16.59
C SER A 233 2.90 18.96 16.55
N LEU A 234 1.74 18.43 16.16
CA LEU A 234 0.45 19.14 16.21
C LEU A 234 0.04 19.47 17.64
N VAL A 235 0.18 18.51 18.56
CA VAL A 235 -0.13 18.71 19.98
C VAL A 235 0.82 19.74 20.60
N ALA A 236 2.13 19.59 20.37
CA ALA A 236 3.13 20.54 20.87
C ALA A 236 2.89 21.94 20.31
N GLY A 237 2.59 22.06 19.01
CA GLY A 237 2.25 23.31 18.37
C GLY A 237 1.02 23.97 19.01
N MET A 238 -0.04 23.20 19.26
CA MET A 238 -1.23 23.70 19.97
C MET A 238 -0.89 24.16 21.40
N VAL A 239 -0.14 23.37 22.17
CA VAL A 239 0.24 23.70 23.55
C VAL A 239 1.09 24.97 23.63
N ILE A 240 2.05 25.14 22.73
CA ILE A 240 2.86 26.36 22.65
C ILE A 240 1.94 27.56 22.35
N GLN A 241 1.04 27.42 21.38
CA GLN A 241 0.12 28.50 21.03
C GLN A 241 -0.80 28.87 22.20
N LEU A 242 -1.26 27.93 23.01
CA LEU A 242 -2.09 28.26 24.19
C LEU A 242 -1.41 29.21 25.20
N GLN A 243 -0.09 29.43 25.11
CA GLN A 243 0.64 30.40 25.94
C GLN A 243 0.60 31.84 25.41
N TYR A 244 0.17 32.02 24.16
CA TYR A 244 0.07 33.31 23.49
C TYR A 244 -1.40 33.74 23.35
N PRO A 245 -1.68 35.06 23.36
CA PRO A 245 -3.03 35.56 23.13
C PRO A 245 -3.52 35.19 21.72
N THR A 246 -4.84 35.21 21.54
CA THR A 246 -5.46 35.00 20.22
C THR A 246 -4.99 36.05 19.24
N ASP A 247 -4.49 35.62 18.08
CA ASP A 247 -3.96 36.50 17.04
C ASP A 247 -4.61 36.19 15.69
N TRP A 248 -5.57 37.03 15.32
CA TRP A 248 -6.28 36.94 14.04
C TRP A 248 -5.42 37.37 12.85
N SER A 249 -4.26 38.00 13.08
CA SER A 249 -3.31 38.34 12.01
C SER A 249 -2.76 37.09 11.31
N SER A 250 -2.75 35.95 12.01
CA SER A 250 -2.48 34.61 11.47
C SER A 250 -3.31 34.28 10.22
N PHE A 251 -4.51 34.86 10.09
CA PHE A 251 -5.38 34.67 8.93
C PHE A 251 -4.82 35.36 7.67
N ALA A 252 -4.13 36.49 7.85
CA ALA A 252 -3.49 37.25 6.79
C ALA A 252 -2.14 36.66 6.35
N TYR A 253 -1.60 35.66 7.04
CA TYR A 253 -0.33 35.01 6.68
C TYR A 253 -0.33 34.41 5.27
N LEU A 254 -1.49 33.94 4.78
CA LEU A 254 -1.68 33.49 3.40
C LEU A 254 -1.62 34.62 2.37
N LEU A 255 -1.99 35.84 2.78
CA LEU A 255 -2.01 37.04 1.93
C LEU A 255 -0.66 37.77 1.94
N HIS A 256 0.10 37.64 3.03
CA HIS A 256 1.41 38.27 3.23
C HIS A 256 2.42 37.25 3.76
N PRO A 257 2.90 36.33 2.90
CA PRO A 257 3.86 35.31 3.31
C PRO A 257 5.20 35.93 3.72
N GLU A 258 5.61 35.77 4.97
CA GLU A 258 6.97 36.05 5.42
C GLU A 258 7.94 34.91 5.04
N PHE A 259 9.05 35.24 4.39
CA PHE A 259 10.11 34.28 4.05
C PHE A 259 10.90 33.83 5.30
N SER A 260 10.28 32.97 6.11
CA SER A 260 10.90 32.33 7.27
C SER A 260 11.41 30.92 6.94
N PRO A 261 12.37 30.37 7.71
CA PRO A 261 12.76 28.97 7.59
C PRO A 261 11.58 28.00 7.71
N PHE A 262 10.58 28.35 8.53
CA PHE A 262 9.35 27.58 8.68
C PHE A 262 8.50 27.57 7.41
N MET A 263 8.36 28.72 6.74
CA MET A 263 7.69 28.80 5.44
C MET A 263 8.39 27.94 4.39
N LEU A 264 9.72 28.03 4.31
CA LEU A 264 10.49 27.26 3.35
C LEU A 264 10.35 25.75 3.60
N ALA A 265 10.41 25.31 4.87
CA ALA A 265 10.18 23.92 5.24
C ALA A 265 8.75 23.46 4.90
N THR A 266 7.74 24.33 5.09
CA THR A 266 6.35 24.05 4.73
C THR A 266 6.17 23.93 3.22
N LEU A 267 6.77 24.85 2.45
CA LEU A 267 6.76 24.82 0.98
C LEU A 267 7.44 23.55 0.46
N LEU A 268 8.63 23.23 0.98
CA LEU A 268 9.35 22.01 0.62
C LEU A 268 8.50 20.77 0.93
N SER A 269 7.86 20.72 2.10
CA SER A 269 6.98 19.61 2.49
C SER A 269 5.78 19.48 1.53
N GLY A 270 5.16 20.61 1.14
CA GLY A 270 4.09 20.65 0.16
C GLY A 270 4.54 20.15 -1.22
N VAL A 271 5.72 20.57 -1.67
CA VAL A 271 6.33 20.11 -2.93
C VAL A 271 6.63 18.61 -2.87
N LEU A 272 7.15 18.08 -1.77
CA LEU A 272 7.43 16.65 -1.63
C LEU A 272 6.14 15.81 -1.58
N LEU A 273 5.05 16.34 -0.99
CA LEU A 273 3.77 15.64 -0.86
C LEU A 273 2.96 15.65 -2.17
N ILE A 274 2.90 16.78 -2.86
CA ILE A 274 2.05 17.00 -4.04
C ILE A 274 2.84 16.83 -5.35
N GLY A 275 4.15 17.06 -5.32
CA GLY A 275 5.03 17.03 -6.49
C GLY A 275 4.94 15.74 -7.30
N PRO A 276 5.08 14.54 -6.69
CA PRO A 276 4.94 13.28 -7.43
C PRO A 276 3.59 13.13 -8.14
N LYS A 277 2.50 13.62 -7.51
CA LYS A 277 1.15 13.61 -8.09
C LYS A 277 1.07 14.51 -9.33
N VAL A 278 1.64 15.72 -9.22
CA VAL A 278 1.73 16.68 -10.34
C VAL A 278 2.60 16.12 -11.46
N MET A 279 3.75 15.53 -11.14
CA MET A 279 4.63 14.89 -12.12
C MET A 279 3.92 13.77 -12.87
N GLY A 280 3.18 12.90 -12.18
CA GLY A 280 2.38 11.84 -12.81
C GLY A 280 1.28 12.39 -13.71
N GLY A 281 0.55 13.41 -13.24
CA GLY A 281 -0.45 14.12 -14.04
C GLY A 281 0.14 14.72 -15.33
N LEU A 282 1.25 15.45 -15.22
CA LEU A 282 1.96 16.05 -16.36
C LEU A 282 2.51 14.99 -17.32
N LEU A 283 3.03 13.88 -16.80
CA LEU A 283 3.53 12.77 -17.61
C LEU A 283 2.41 12.15 -18.45
N VAL A 284 1.25 11.87 -17.85
CA VAL A 284 0.10 11.33 -18.59
C VAL A 284 -0.45 12.35 -19.60
N LEU A 285 -0.51 13.64 -19.23
CA LEU A 285 -0.97 14.70 -20.11
C LEU A 285 -0.06 14.93 -21.32
N SER A 286 1.26 14.76 -21.16
CA SER A 286 2.24 14.91 -22.23
C SER A 286 2.25 13.75 -23.24
N ARG A 287 1.64 12.60 -22.89
CA ARG A 287 1.57 11.41 -23.75
C ARG A 287 0.18 11.27 -24.39
N PRO A 288 -0.01 11.54 -25.70
CA PRO A 288 -1.33 11.57 -26.33
C PRO A 288 -2.13 10.26 -26.22
N ARG A 289 -1.44 9.10 -26.28
CA ARG A 289 -2.09 7.78 -26.12
C ARG A 289 -2.63 7.59 -24.71
N GLU A 290 -1.82 7.87 -23.69
CA GLU A 290 -2.24 7.74 -22.28
C GLU A 290 -3.33 8.77 -21.93
N ARG A 291 -3.16 10.03 -22.33
CA ARG A 291 -4.19 11.07 -22.15
C ARG A 291 -5.55 10.64 -22.70
N ARG A 292 -5.60 10.01 -23.89
CA ARG A 292 -6.84 9.48 -24.47
C ARG A 292 -7.38 8.29 -23.68
N ALA A 293 -6.51 7.39 -23.22
CA ALA A 293 -6.89 6.23 -22.42
C ALA A 293 -7.54 6.62 -21.08
N PHE A 294 -7.09 7.70 -20.44
CA PHE A 294 -7.74 8.29 -19.25
C PHE A 294 -9.02 9.10 -19.58
N GLY A 295 -9.43 9.17 -20.84
CA GLY A 295 -10.61 9.93 -21.28
C GLY A 295 -10.42 11.44 -21.36
N GLY A 296 -9.17 11.91 -21.48
CA GLY A 296 -8.81 13.30 -21.76
C GLY A 296 -8.38 14.14 -20.55
N GLY A 297 -7.77 15.29 -20.82
CA GLY A 297 -7.16 16.14 -19.78
C GLY A 297 -8.13 16.66 -18.72
N ARG A 298 -9.38 16.95 -19.09
CA ARG A 298 -10.41 17.38 -18.13
C ARG A 298 -10.77 16.29 -17.11
N ARG A 299 -10.82 15.03 -17.53
CA ARG A 299 -11.09 13.90 -16.61
C ARG A 299 -9.90 13.63 -15.70
N ILE A 300 -8.68 13.75 -16.22
CA ILE A 300 -7.45 13.68 -15.41
C ILE A 300 -7.46 14.77 -14.34
N ALA A 301 -7.70 16.03 -14.70
CA ALA A 301 -7.73 17.14 -13.74
C ALA A 301 -8.82 16.96 -12.67
N LYS A 302 -10.03 16.55 -13.06
CA LYS A 302 -11.11 16.24 -12.11
C LYS A 302 -10.76 15.07 -11.17
N GLY A 303 -10.22 13.99 -11.73
CA GLY A 303 -9.79 12.82 -10.97
C GLY A 303 -8.67 13.16 -9.98
N MET A 304 -7.68 13.92 -10.42
CA MET A 304 -6.57 14.38 -9.58
C MET A 304 -7.04 15.33 -8.47
N ALA A 305 -7.97 16.24 -8.74
CA ALA A 305 -8.55 17.10 -7.71
C ALA A 305 -9.32 16.29 -6.65
N MET A 306 -10.14 15.32 -7.09
CA MET A 306 -10.86 14.42 -6.18
C MET A 306 -9.91 13.54 -5.37
N GLU A 307 -8.86 13.01 -6.01
CA GLU A 307 -7.83 12.21 -5.36
C GLU A 307 -7.09 13.02 -4.30
N ILE A 308 -6.64 14.24 -4.61
CA ILE A 308 -5.95 15.11 -3.65
C ILE A 308 -6.87 15.43 -2.48
N LEU A 309 -8.13 15.78 -2.74
CA LEU A 309 -9.11 16.05 -1.70
C LEU A 309 -9.30 14.83 -0.79
N LEU A 310 -9.62 13.67 -1.35
CA LEU A 310 -9.88 12.47 -0.55
C LEU A 310 -8.62 11.99 0.18
N SER A 311 -7.45 12.02 -0.44
CA SER A 311 -6.19 11.69 0.21
C SER A 311 -5.85 12.65 1.36
N ALA A 312 -6.14 13.96 1.21
CA ALA A 312 -5.97 14.93 2.28
C ALA A 312 -6.93 14.68 3.45
N LEU A 313 -8.19 14.30 3.18
CA LEU A 313 -9.15 13.91 4.21
C LEU A 313 -8.76 12.59 4.91
N ILE A 314 -8.17 11.65 4.18
CA ILE A 314 -7.80 10.33 4.72
C ILE A 314 -6.51 10.41 5.56
N ALA A 315 -5.58 11.31 5.24
CA ALA A 315 -4.27 11.37 5.89
C ALA A 315 -4.34 11.54 7.44
N PRO A 316 -5.13 12.44 8.03
CA PRO A 316 -5.27 12.54 9.49
C PRO A 316 -5.86 11.28 10.14
N ILE A 317 -6.80 10.63 9.47
CA ILE A 317 -7.41 9.37 9.94
C ILE A 317 -6.34 8.28 10.01
N MET A 318 -5.51 8.17 8.97
CA MET A 318 -4.37 7.25 8.92
C MET A 318 -3.31 7.59 9.95
N MET A 319 -3.02 8.88 10.19
CA MET A 319 -2.09 9.32 11.24
C MET A 319 -2.48 8.72 12.60
N VAL A 320 -3.73 8.93 13.04
CA VAL A 320 -4.20 8.39 14.34
C VAL A 320 -4.23 6.85 14.33
N ALA A 321 -4.63 6.23 13.22
CA ALA A 321 -4.63 4.78 13.09
C ALA A 321 -3.22 4.15 13.21
N SER A 322 -2.22 4.74 12.57
CA SER A 322 -0.82 4.30 12.61
C SER A 322 -0.17 4.59 13.96
N THR A 323 -0.44 5.75 14.56
CA THR A 323 -0.02 6.06 15.94
C THR A 323 -0.56 5.03 16.93
N LYS A 324 -1.85 4.69 16.83
CA LYS A 324 -2.46 3.65 17.65
C LYS A 324 -1.79 2.30 17.41
N ALA A 325 -1.53 1.91 16.16
CA ALA A 325 -0.87 0.66 15.82
C ALA A 325 0.49 0.54 16.53
N ILE A 326 1.32 1.59 16.41
CA ILE A 326 2.65 1.63 17.03
C ILE A 326 2.55 1.50 18.55
N ILE A 327 1.63 2.22 19.20
CA ILE A 327 1.44 2.13 20.64
C ILE A 327 1.02 0.71 21.04
N GLN A 328 0.09 0.09 20.31
CA GLN A 328 -0.38 -1.26 20.59
C GLN A 328 0.73 -2.31 20.44
N ILE A 329 1.49 -2.24 19.34
CA ILE A 329 2.62 -3.14 19.06
C ILE A 329 3.73 -2.95 20.09
N ALA A 330 4.10 -1.70 20.40
CA ALA A 330 5.08 -1.41 21.45
C ALA A 330 4.62 -1.90 22.84
N SER A 331 3.31 -1.92 23.08
CA SER A 331 2.71 -2.48 24.30
C SER A 331 2.53 -4.00 24.29
N GLY A 332 3.07 -4.71 23.29
CA GLY A 332 3.05 -6.17 23.22
C GLY A 332 1.81 -6.80 22.58
N HIS A 333 0.95 -6.03 21.90
CA HIS A 333 -0.22 -6.57 21.22
C HIS A 333 0.11 -7.00 19.80
N ASP A 334 -0.21 -8.25 19.45
CA ASP A 334 -0.11 -8.75 18.08
C ASP A 334 -1.25 -8.22 17.19
N ALA A 335 -0.93 -7.84 15.95
CA ALA A 335 -1.92 -7.37 14.98
C ALA A 335 -2.89 -8.49 14.54
N GLY A 336 -2.49 -9.76 14.68
CA GLY A 336 -3.27 -10.93 14.31
C GLY A 336 -3.52 -11.07 12.81
N TRP A 337 -4.22 -12.15 12.43
CA TRP A 337 -4.69 -12.36 11.07
C TRP A 337 -6.21 -12.53 11.05
N LYS A 338 -6.93 -11.57 10.47
CA LYS A 338 -8.37 -11.70 10.19
C LYS A 338 -8.61 -11.82 8.70
N ALA A 339 -9.60 -12.62 8.32
CA ALA A 339 -10.01 -12.73 6.93
C ALA A 339 -10.60 -11.38 6.48
N GLN A 340 -10.16 -10.94 5.30
CA GLN A 340 -10.66 -9.74 4.66
C GLN A 340 -11.94 -10.09 3.89
N ASP A 341 -12.99 -9.29 4.05
CA ASP A 341 -14.18 -9.38 3.20
C ASP A 341 -13.92 -8.60 1.90
N ARG A 342 -13.79 -9.33 0.79
CA ARG A 342 -13.46 -8.76 -0.52
C ARG A 342 -14.70 -8.27 -1.25
N ASP A 343 -15.88 -8.73 -0.83
CA ASP A 343 -17.16 -8.38 -1.44
C ASP A 343 -18.00 -7.43 -0.58
N ALA A 344 -17.42 -6.87 0.49
CA ALA A 344 -18.11 -5.91 1.36
C ALA A 344 -18.69 -4.74 0.54
N ASP A 345 -20.02 -4.62 0.52
CA ASP A 345 -20.72 -3.45 -0.01
C ASP A 345 -21.08 -2.49 1.12
N GLY A 346 -20.08 -1.71 1.49
CA GLY A 346 -20.21 -0.66 2.49
C GLY A 346 -20.01 -1.12 3.93
N VAL A 347 -19.67 -0.14 4.77
CA VAL A 347 -19.48 -0.30 6.21
C VAL A 347 -20.73 0.20 6.93
N SER A 348 -21.21 -0.55 7.93
CA SER A 348 -22.31 -0.11 8.77
C SER A 348 -21.91 1.11 9.63
N TRP A 349 -22.82 2.04 9.89
CA TRP A 349 -22.55 3.19 10.77
C TRP A 349 -22.07 2.77 12.15
N ARG A 350 -22.62 1.67 12.69
CA ARG A 350 -22.24 1.12 13.99
C ARG A 350 -20.80 0.64 14.02
N ASP A 351 -20.38 -0.09 12.98
CA ASP A 351 -19.01 -0.61 12.88
C ASP A 351 -18.02 0.51 12.61
N ALA A 352 -18.39 1.48 11.76
CA ALA A 352 -17.60 2.68 11.53
C ALA A 352 -17.38 3.48 12.82
N PHE A 353 -18.43 3.70 13.62
CA PHE A 353 -18.31 4.40 14.91
C PHE A 353 -17.40 3.66 15.89
N ARG A 354 -17.55 2.33 16.00
CA ARG A 354 -16.69 1.51 16.86
C ARG A 354 -15.23 1.57 16.43
N ALA A 355 -14.97 1.54 15.13
CA ALA A 355 -13.62 1.55 14.57
C ALA A 355 -12.95 2.93 14.67
N MET A 356 -13.70 4.02 14.49
CA MET A 356 -13.19 5.39 14.38
C MET A 356 -13.25 6.21 15.68
N ARG A 357 -13.63 5.60 16.80
CA ARG A 357 -13.78 6.31 18.10
C ARG A 357 -12.53 7.07 18.54
N TRP A 358 -11.33 6.54 18.23
CA TRP A 358 -10.07 7.18 18.62
C TRP A 358 -9.78 8.42 17.77
N GLN A 359 -10.06 8.33 16.47
CA GLN A 359 -9.97 9.45 15.53
C GLN A 359 -10.90 10.57 15.95
N MET A 360 -12.17 10.25 16.27
CA MET A 360 -13.13 11.22 16.78
C MET A 360 -12.67 11.85 18.10
N ALA A 361 -12.19 11.04 19.05
CA ALA A 361 -11.70 11.54 20.33
C ALA A 361 -10.50 12.49 20.17
N THR A 362 -9.55 12.17 19.28
CA THR A 362 -8.44 13.06 18.95
C THR A 362 -8.94 14.36 18.30
N GLY A 363 -9.92 14.29 17.39
CA GLY A 363 -10.56 15.47 16.81
C GLY A 363 -11.20 16.36 17.87
N LEU A 364 -11.96 15.77 18.80
CA LEU A 364 -12.59 16.48 19.91
C LEU A 364 -11.57 17.12 20.85
N LEU A 365 -10.44 16.46 21.12
CA LEU A 365 -9.35 17.03 21.92
C LEU A 365 -8.79 18.31 21.28
N PHE A 366 -8.57 18.30 19.96
CA PHE A 366 -8.15 19.50 19.25
C PHE A 366 -9.24 20.59 19.25
N CYS A 367 -10.53 20.22 19.17
CA CYS A 367 -11.62 21.19 19.32
C CYS A 367 -11.59 21.92 20.66
N VAL A 368 -11.25 21.23 21.76
CA VAL A 368 -11.09 21.87 23.08
C VAL A 368 -9.98 22.93 23.02
N GLY A 369 -8.81 22.60 22.45
CA GLY A 369 -7.72 23.57 22.26
C GLY A 369 -8.13 24.76 21.39
N LEU A 370 -8.85 24.51 20.30
CA LEU A 370 -9.38 25.54 19.41
C LEU A 370 -10.47 26.41 20.07
N GLY A 371 -11.13 25.92 21.12
CA GLY A 371 -12.04 26.74 21.93
C GLY A 371 -11.33 27.88 22.66
N PHE A 372 -10.06 27.68 23.03
CA PHE A 372 -9.21 28.71 23.64
C PHE A 372 -8.45 29.55 22.60
N ARG A 373 -8.14 28.97 21.43
CA ARG A 373 -7.44 29.62 20.30
C ARG A 373 -8.26 29.53 19.00
N PRO A 374 -9.40 30.24 18.91
CA PRO A 374 -10.29 30.17 17.74
C PRO A 374 -9.65 30.71 16.46
N ASP A 375 -8.65 31.58 16.58
CA ASP A 375 -7.85 32.12 15.50
C ASP A 375 -7.06 31.04 14.72
N LEU A 376 -6.82 29.87 15.33
CA LEU A 376 -6.11 28.75 14.71
C LEU A 376 -7.02 27.78 13.94
N VAL A 377 -8.35 27.98 13.96
CA VAL A 377 -9.31 27.05 13.34
C VAL A 377 -9.00 26.83 11.86
N THR A 378 -8.65 27.89 11.11
CA THR A 378 -8.33 27.78 9.68
C THR A 378 -7.16 26.84 9.39
N TRP A 379 -6.15 26.84 10.27
CA TRP A 379 -4.93 26.05 10.10
C TRP A 379 -5.09 24.61 10.56
N PHE A 380 -5.89 24.38 11.60
CA PHE A 380 -6.15 23.04 12.13
C PHE A 380 -7.33 22.35 11.44
N ALA A 381 -8.24 23.08 10.79
CA ALA A 381 -9.43 22.51 10.14
C ALA A 381 -9.13 21.37 9.15
N PRO A 382 -8.11 21.46 8.27
CA PRO A 382 -7.75 20.34 7.37
C PRO A 382 -7.38 19.05 8.09
N VAL A 383 -6.97 19.12 9.36
CA VAL A 383 -6.63 17.95 10.20
C VAL A 383 -7.80 17.55 11.10
N VAL A 384 -8.47 18.52 11.73
CA VAL A 384 -9.52 18.28 12.72
C VAL A 384 -10.83 17.84 12.07
N LEU A 385 -11.25 18.46 10.95
CA LEU A 385 -12.50 18.11 10.29
C LEU A 385 -12.51 16.63 9.86
N PRO A 386 -11.48 16.07 9.21
CA PRO A 386 -11.50 14.66 8.85
C PRO A 386 -11.50 13.71 10.05
N LEU A 387 -10.90 14.12 11.19
CA LEU A 387 -10.94 13.33 12.42
C LEU A 387 -12.35 13.28 13.02
N LEU A 388 -13.03 14.44 13.12
CA LEU A 388 -14.41 14.53 13.61
C LEU A 388 -15.39 13.78 12.70
N PHE A 389 -15.22 13.93 11.38
CA PHE A 389 -16.06 13.31 10.35
C PHE A 389 -15.50 11.96 9.86
N SER A 390 -14.63 11.32 10.64
CA SER A 390 -14.03 10.03 10.27
C SER A 390 -15.08 8.93 10.02
N VAL A 391 -16.14 8.89 10.84
CA VAL A 391 -17.26 7.93 10.67
C VAL A 391 -17.98 8.11 9.33
N PRO A 392 -18.57 9.29 9.00
CA PRO A 392 -19.23 9.47 7.71
C PRO A 392 -18.26 9.29 6.53
N LEU A 393 -17.00 9.72 6.65
CA LEU A 393 -16.00 9.51 5.60
C LEU A 393 -15.79 8.02 5.31
N VAL A 394 -15.61 7.18 6.34
CA VAL A 394 -15.48 5.72 6.17
C VAL A 394 -16.73 5.12 5.53
N VAL A 395 -17.92 5.50 6.01
CA VAL A 395 -19.18 4.96 5.48
C VAL A 395 -19.36 5.34 4.02
N PHE A 396 -19.20 6.61 3.65
CA PHE A 396 -19.41 7.05 2.27
C PHE A 396 -18.34 6.52 1.32
N THR A 397 -17.07 6.54 1.72
CA THR A 397 -15.99 6.03 0.85
C THR A 397 -16.07 4.51 0.63
N SER A 398 -16.73 3.78 1.53
CA SER A 398 -16.95 2.32 1.39
C SER A 398 -18.08 1.93 0.42
N ARG A 399 -18.91 2.87 -0.06
CA ARG A 399 -20.06 2.54 -0.93
C ARG A 399 -19.64 2.34 -2.38
N ARG A 400 -20.11 1.24 -3.00
CA ARG A 400 -19.96 0.99 -4.45
C ARG A 400 -20.73 2.01 -5.29
N GLY A 401 -21.95 2.35 -4.88
CA GLY A 401 -22.79 3.33 -5.61
C GLY A 401 -22.14 4.72 -5.77
N LEU A 402 -21.37 5.18 -4.77
CA LEU A 402 -20.62 6.44 -4.89
C LEU A 402 -19.41 6.30 -5.80
N GLY A 403 -18.75 5.14 -5.81
CA GLY A 403 -17.70 4.81 -6.78
C GLY A 403 -18.23 4.82 -8.22
N ASP A 404 -19.38 4.19 -8.46
CA ASP A 404 -20.02 4.15 -9.77
C ASP A 404 -20.52 5.53 -10.23
N ALA A 405 -21.08 6.32 -9.31
CA ALA A 405 -21.50 7.69 -9.60
C ALA A 405 -20.30 8.58 -9.99
N ALA A 406 -19.18 8.47 -9.26
CA ALA A 406 -17.96 9.18 -9.59
C ALA A 406 -17.45 8.79 -10.99
N ALA A 407 -17.45 7.49 -11.31
CA ALA A 407 -17.05 6.96 -12.61
C ALA A 407 -17.94 7.49 -13.75
N LYS A 408 -19.26 7.44 -13.58
CA LYS A 408 -20.25 7.97 -14.55
C LYS A 408 -20.06 9.47 -14.78
N ALA A 409 -19.73 10.22 -13.74
CA ALA A 409 -19.42 11.65 -13.83
C ALA A 409 -18.02 11.97 -14.41
N GLY A 410 -17.22 10.94 -14.73
CA GLY A 410 -15.89 11.06 -15.31
C GLY A 410 -14.79 11.41 -14.29
N PHE A 411 -15.03 11.21 -13.00
CA PHE A 411 -14.01 11.27 -11.95
C PHE A 411 -13.34 9.90 -11.80
N LEU A 412 -12.06 9.90 -11.41
CA LEU A 412 -11.29 8.67 -11.14
C LEU A 412 -11.36 7.66 -12.30
N ALA A 413 -11.34 8.17 -13.53
CA ALA A 413 -11.30 7.35 -14.73
C ALA A 413 -9.91 6.73 -14.88
N VAL A 414 -9.85 5.41 -15.04
CA VAL A 414 -8.62 4.64 -15.14
C VAL A 414 -8.70 3.81 -16.43
N PRO A 415 -7.64 3.77 -17.25
CA PRO A 415 -7.63 2.92 -18.44
C PRO A 415 -7.61 1.43 -18.07
N ASP A 416 -8.13 0.59 -18.96
CA ASP A 416 -8.00 -0.86 -18.83
C ASP A 416 -6.53 -1.30 -18.93
N GLU A 417 -6.17 -2.36 -18.23
CA GLU A 417 -4.81 -2.91 -18.23
C GLU A 417 -4.61 -3.83 -19.44
N ALA A 418 -3.62 -3.51 -20.26
CA ALA A 418 -3.37 -4.21 -21.51
C ALA A 418 -3.00 -5.68 -21.26
N GLY A 419 -3.68 -6.60 -21.95
CA GLY A 419 -3.39 -8.04 -21.87
C GLY A 419 -3.85 -8.72 -20.59
N VAL A 420 -4.48 -8.00 -19.66
CA VAL A 420 -5.07 -8.57 -18.45
C VAL A 420 -6.57 -8.69 -18.65
N SER A 421 -7.06 -9.93 -18.81
CA SER A 421 -8.50 -10.18 -18.78
C SER A 421 -8.99 -10.08 -17.33
N VAL A 422 -9.88 -9.13 -17.06
CA VAL A 422 -10.55 -9.00 -15.75
C VAL A 422 -11.68 -10.06 -15.62
N SER A 423 -11.66 -11.11 -16.43
CA SER A 423 -12.70 -12.14 -16.42
C SER A 423 -12.77 -12.80 -15.06
N THR A 424 -13.93 -12.68 -14.43
CA THR A 424 -14.30 -13.54 -13.31
C THR A 424 -14.42 -14.95 -13.87
N ILE A 425 -13.71 -15.92 -13.28
CA ILE A 425 -14.04 -17.33 -13.48
C ILE A 425 -15.56 -17.41 -13.20
N PRO A 426 -16.40 -17.84 -14.15
CA PRO A 426 -17.83 -17.90 -13.93
C PRO A 426 -18.05 -18.69 -12.65
N SER A 427 -18.68 -18.08 -11.65
CA SER A 427 -19.20 -18.84 -10.53
C SER A 427 -20.05 -19.93 -11.15
N SER A 428 -19.67 -21.19 -10.98
CA SER A 428 -20.50 -22.31 -11.38
C SER A 428 -21.75 -22.30 -10.50
N THR A 429 -22.71 -21.43 -10.79
CA THR A 429 -24.11 -21.71 -10.52
C THR A 429 -24.49 -22.85 -11.44
N GLN A 430 -24.05 -24.06 -11.09
CA GLN A 430 -24.79 -25.25 -11.48
C GLN A 430 -26.09 -25.17 -10.70
N SER A 431 -27.14 -24.83 -11.44
CA SER A 431 -28.51 -25.12 -11.10
C SER A 431 -28.60 -26.51 -10.47
N SER A 432 -29.26 -26.59 -9.32
CA SER A 432 -29.65 -27.85 -8.71
C SER A 432 -30.65 -28.56 -9.64
N VAL A 433 -30.14 -29.29 -10.63
CA VAL A 433 -30.90 -30.30 -11.37
C VAL A 433 -30.60 -31.65 -10.72
N LEU A 434 -31.06 -31.80 -9.49
CA LEU A 434 -31.24 -33.09 -8.82
C LEU A 434 -32.51 -32.95 -7.94
N ARG A 435 -33.66 -32.92 -8.61
CA ARG A 435 -34.87 -33.54 -8.06
C ARG A 435 -34.91 -34.94 -8.66
N ALA A 436 -34.58 -35.93 -7.82
CA ALA A 436 -35.11 -37.27 -7.95
C ALA A 436 -36.26 -37.39 -6.94
#